data_AF-A0A428RUQ7-F1
#
_entry.id   AF-A0A428RUQ7-F1
#
_cell.length_a   1.000
_cell.length_b   1.000
_cell.length_c   1.000
_cell.angle_alpha   90.00
_cell.angle_beta   90.00
_cell.angle_gamma   90.00
#
_symmetry.space_group_name_H-M   'P 1'
#
loop_
_entity.id
_entity.type
_entity.pdbx_description
1 polymer ?
#
loop_
_entity_poly.entity_id
_entity_poly.type
_entity_poly.pdbx_seq_one_letter_code
_entity_poly.pdbx_strand_id
1 'polypeptide(L)'
;MANQHQSLTAEENETLPNTSLIDTQPHIQWFMRPYLIDFLVEAHAAFNLLPETLFLAVNLLDRYCSKRQVYKELYQLVGCTALLISAKYSDKKRHVPKIHELNTMCCELYNVSMFIRMEWHVLDTLEWVIGHPTADSFSQQL
;
A
#
# COMPACT_ATOMS: atom_id res chain seq x y z
N MET A 1 -15.98 -3.08 -24.32
CA MET A 1 -16.45 -3.17 -22.92
C MET A 1 -16.17 -4.56 -22.33
N ALA A 2 -16.70 -5.67 -22.87
CA ALA A 2 -16.43 -7.02 -22.35
C ALA A 2 -14.93 -7.39 -22.24
N ASN A 3 -14.12 -7.08 -23.26
CA ASN A 3 -12.68 -7.36 -23.25
C ASN A 3 -11.88 -6.54 -22.21
N GLN A 4 -12.33 -5.33 -21.85
CA GLN A 4 -11.66 -4.49 -20.85
C GLN A 4 -11.99 -4.95 -19.43
N HIS A 5 -13.24 -5.31 -19.18
CA HIS A 5 -13.65 -5.89 -17.90
C HIS A 5 -12.91 -7.20 -17.64
N GLN A 6 -12.84 -8.09 -18.64
CA GLN A 6 -12.12 -9.36 -18.53
C GLN A 6 -10.60 -9.19 -18.32
N SER A 7 -10.01 -8.13 -18.87
CA SER A 7 -8.60 -7.76 -18.61
C SER A 7 -8.38 -7.30 -17.17
N LEU A 8 -9.26 -6.43 -16.64
CA LEU A 8 -9.16 -5.98 -15.24
C LEU A 8 -9.34 -7.15 -14.28
N THR A 9 -10.27 -8.07 -14.52
CA THR A 9 -10.44 -9.26 -13.67
C THR A 9 -9.20 -10.17 -13.69
N ALA A 10 -8.52 -10.30 -14.83
CA ALA A 10 -7.28 -11.08 -14.90
C ALA A 10 -6.17 -10.43 -14.06
N GLU A 11 -5.95 -9.12 -14.22
CA GLU A 11 -4.96 -8.37 -13.46
C GLU A 11 -5.27 -8.40 -11.95
N GLU A 12 -6.54 -8.27 -11.57
CA GLU A 12 -6.99 -8.37 -10.17
C GLU A 12 -6.57 -9.72 -9.58
N ASN A 13 -6.88 -10.83 -10.25
CA ASN A 13 -6.53 -12.18 -9.76
C ASN A 13 -5.03 -12.39 -9.56
N GLU A 14 -4.19 -11.78 -10.40
CA GLU A 14 -2.72 -11.84 -10.26
C GLU A 14 -2.18 -10.98 -9.11
N THR A 15 -2.95 -9.98 -8.69
CA THR A 15 -2.53 -8.94 -7.74
C THR A 15 -3.38 -8.92 -6.46
N LEU A 16 -4.13 -9.98 -6.18
CA LEU A 16 -4.82 -10.15 -4.89
C LEU A 16 -3.82 -10.55 -3.79
N PRO A 17 -3.97 -10.01 -2.57
CA PRO A 17 -3.26 -10.54 -1.41
C PRO A 17 -3.78 -11.93 -1.06
N ASN A 18 -2.90 -12.79 -0.54
CA ASN A 18 -3.27 -14.09 0.00
C ASN A 18 -3.52 -13.97 1.51
N THR A 19 -4.80 -13.98 1.91
CA THR A 19 -5.22 -13.83 3.30
C THR A 19 -4.77 -14.99 4.18
N SER A 20 -4.78 -16.23 3.67
CA SER A 20 -4.30 -17.40 4.41
C SER A 20 -2.81 -17.34 4.74
N LEU A 21 -2.00 -16.65 3.92
CA LEU A 21 -0.61 -16.39 4.27
C LEU A 21 -0.47 -15.28 5.31
N ILE A 22 -1.31 -14.25 5.26
CA ILE A 22 -1.36 -13.20 6.30
C ILE A 22 -1.74 -13.80 7.66
N ASP A 23 -2.64 -14.80 7.69
CA ASP A 23 -3.01 -15.53 8.91
C ASP A 23 -1.82 -16.20 9.62
N THR A 24 -0.75 -16.50 8.87
CA THR A 24 0.45 -17.17 9.41
C THR A 24 1.47 -16.21 10.01
N GLN A 25 1.19 -14.90 10.02
CA GLN A 25 2.11 -13.90 10.53
C GLN A 25 2.36 -14.07 12.04
N PRO A 26 3.62 -14.17 12.48
CA PRO A 26 3.94 -14.39 13.90
C PRO A 26 3.85 -13.12 14.76
N HIS A 27 3.92 -11.94 14.15
CA HIS A 27 4.07 -10.66 14.87
C HIS A 27 2.96 -9.63 14.61
N ILE A 28 2.13 -9.83 13.59
CA ILE A 28 0.97 -8.97 13.30
C ILE A 28 -0.32 -9.77 13.48
N GLN A 29 -1.36 -9.10 13.97
CA GLN A 29 -2.67 -9.70 14.22
C GLN A 29 -3.74 -8.87 13.51
N TRP A 30 -4.83 -9.51 13.05
CA TRP A 30 -5.87 -8.85 12.27
C TRP A 30 -6.47 -7.59 12.93
N PHE A 31 -6.58 -7.56 14.25
CA PHE A 31 -7.09 -6.37 14.95
C PHE A 31 -6.18 -5.15 14.81
N MET A 32 -4.90 -5.32 14.46
CA MET A 32 -3.95 -4.21 14.23
C MET A 32 -4.22 -3.51 12.90
N ARG A 33 -4.77 -4.22 11.91
CA ARG A 33 -4.98 -3.71 10.56
C ARG A 33 -5.92 -2.49 10.54
N PRO A 34 -7.10 -2.49 11.17
CA PRO A 34 -7.97 -1.30 11.23
C PRO A 34 -7.25 -0.04 11.72
N TYR A 35 -6.47 -0.13 12.80
CA TYR A 35 -5.72 1.03 13.32
C TYR A 35 -4.67 1.55 12.33
N LEU A 36 -4.01 0.66 11.59
CA LEU A 36 -3.08 1.09 10.54
C LEU A 36 -3.83 1.73 9.36
N ILE A 37 -4.98 1.17 8.96
CA ILE A 37 -5.80 1.75 7.89
C ILE A 37 -6.32 3.13 8.27
N ASP A 38 -6.81 3.31 9.50
CA ASP A 38 -7.25 4.62 10.00
C ASP A 38 -6.12 5.67 9.92
N PHE A 39 -4.92 5.29 10.38
CA PHE A 39 -3.73 6.13 10.24
C PHE A 39 -3.41 6.46 8.76
N LEU A 40 -3.51 5.50 7.85
CA LEU A 40 -3.26 5.73 6.43
C LEU A 40 -4.34 6.60 5.77
N VAL A 41 -5.58 6.52 6.21
CA VAL A 41 -6.67 7.41 5.79
C VAL A 41 -6.38 8.84 6.22
N GLU A 42 -5.94 9.05 7.46
CA GLU A 42 -5.54 10.38 7.94
C GLU A 42 -4.35 10.95 7.16
N ALA A 43 -3.32 10.14 6.93
CA ALA A 43 -2.16 10.54 6.12
C ALA A 43 -2.55 10.86 4.67
N HIS A 44 -3.35 10.01 4.06
CA HIS A 44 -3.88 10.21 2.71
C HIS A 44 -4.63 11.55 2.58
N ALA A 45 -5.52 11.84 3.54
CA ALA A 45 -6.29 13.08 3.57
C ALA A 45 -5.40 14.31 3.80
N ALA A 46 -4.40 14.21 4.70
CA ALA A 46 -3.48 15.30 4.99
C ALA A 46 -2.67 15.76 3.76
N PHE A 47 -2.34 14.82 2.86
CA PHE A 47 -1.63 15.11 1.61
C PHE A 47 -2.54 15.33 0.40
N ASN A 48 -3.87 15.27 0.57
CA ASN A 48 -4.87 15.46 -0.49
C ASN A 48 -4.61 14.57 -1.72
N LEU A 49 -4.31 13.30 -1.46
CA LEU A 49 -4.01 12.30 -2.49
C LEU A 49 -5.28 11.78 -3.17
N LEU A 50 -5.12 11.21 -4.36
CA LEU A 50 -6.24 10.60 -5.09
C LEU A 50 -6.80 9.38 -4.33
N PRO A 51 -8.13 9.11 -4.35
CA PRO A 51 -8.70 7.92 -3.70
C PRO A 51 -8.03 6.61 -4.11
N GLU A 52 -7.70 6.47 -5.38
CA GLU A 52 -7.01 5.32 -5.98
C GLU A 52 -5.65 5.07 -5.31
N THR A 53 -4.98 6.12 -4.84
CA THR A 53 -3.71 6.03 -4.11
C THR A 53 -3.87 5.33 -2.77
N LEU A 54 -4.96 5.57 -2.04
CA LEU A 54 -5.24 4.86 -0.80
C LEU A 54 -5.52 3.38 -1.07
N PHE A 55 -6.40 3.08 -2.02
CA PHE A 55 -6.76 1.69 -2.34
C PHE A 55 -5.55 0.87 -2.80
N LEU A 56 -4.73 1.46 -3.66
CA LEU A 56 -3.48 0.83 -4.11
C LEU A 56 -2.49 0.66 -2.94
N ALA A 57 -2.36 1.64 -2.03
CA ALA A 57 -1.50 1.51 -0.87
C ALA A 57 -1.90 0.33 0.03
N VAL A 58 -3.20 0.14 0.26
CA VAL A 58 -3.73 -0.99 1.03
C VAL A 58 -3.47 -2.32 0.33
N ASN A 59 -3.67 -2.39 -1.00
CA ASN A 59 -3.34 -3.59 -1.78
C ASN A 59 -1.84 -3.95 -1.67
N LEU A 60 -0.95 -2.97 -1.82
CA LEU A 60 0.50 -3.18 -1.71
C LEU A 60 0.90 -3.66 -0.30
N LEU A 61 0.33 -3.05 0.74
CA LEU A 61 0.54 -3.45 2.14
C LEU A 61 0.14 -4.92 2.36
N ASP A 62 -1.08 -5.30 1.96
CA ASP A 62 -1.60 -6.64 2.19
C ASP A 62 -0.81 -7.69 1.38
N ARG A 63 -0.48 -7.42 0.10
CA ARG A 63 0.34 -8.32 -0.74
C ARG A 63 1.75 -8.51 -0.16
N TYR A 64 2.36 -7.44 0.36
CA TYR A 64 3.65 -7.54 1.03
C TYR A 64 3.56 -8.44 2.26
N CYS A 65 2.52 -8.25 3.09
CA CYS A 65 2.26 -9.10 4.25
C CYS A 65 1.94 -10.57 3.89
N SER A 66 1.44 -10.85 2.67
CA SER A 66 1.29 -12.23 2.21
C SER A 66 2.62 -12.92 1.86
N LYS A 67 3.69 -12.15 1.56
CA LYS A 67 4.97 -12.69 1.07
C LYS A 67 6.14 -12.54 2.05
N ARG A 68 6.03 -11.68 3.07
CA ARG A 68 7.09 -11.38 4.03
C ARG A 68 6.55 -11.31 5.44
N GLN A 69 7.28 -11.90 6.39
CA GLN A 69 7.00 -11.71 7.81
C GLN A 69 7.30 -10.27 8.20
N VAL A 70 6.34 -9.62 8.87
CA VAL A 70 6.46 -8.22 9.28
C VAL A 70 6.42 -8.14 10.80
N TYR A 71 7.44 -7.51 11.39
CA TYR A 71 7.45 -7.21 12.82
C TYR A 71 6.48 -6.08 13.15
N LYS A 72 5.83 -6.15 14.31
CA LYS A 72 4.84 -5.17 14.76
C LYS A 72 5.37 -3.74 14.72
N GLU A 73 6.62 -3.55 15.12
CA GLU A 73 7.34 -2.27 15.17
C GLU A 73 7.60 -1.67 13.79
N LEU A 74 7.53 -2.49 12.73
CA LEU A 74 7.73 -2.06 11.35
C LEU A 74 6.41 -1.98 10.57
N TYR A 75 5.29 -2.40 11.14
CA TYR A 75 4.03 -2.49 10.41
C TYR A 75 3.54 -1.13 9.91
N GLN A 76 3.66 -0.07 10.73
CA GLN A 76 3.36 1.29 10.31
C GLN A 76 4.34 1.78 9.22
N LEU A 77 5.64 1.47 9.33
CA LEU A 77 6.62 1.81 8.29
C LEU A 77 6.27 1.16 6.94
N VAL A 78 5.86 -0.11 6.93
CA VAL A 78 5.40 -0.79 5.70
C VAL A 78 4.20 -0.06 5.12
N GLY A 79 3.20 0.28 5.94
CA GLY A 79 2.02 1.03 5.51
C GLY A 79 2.36 2.40 4.91
N CYS A 80 3.17 3.21 5.59
CA CYS A 80 3.62 4.51 5.07
C CYS A 80 4.42 4.38 3.78
N THR A 81 5.25 3.35 3.68
CA THR A 81 6.04 3.07 2.47
C THR A 81 5.14 2.65 1.31
N ALA A 82 4.13 1.81 1.57
CA ALA A 82 3.14 1.44 0.57
C ALA A 82 2.36 2.67 0.07
N LEU A 83 1.99 3.59 0.96
CA LEU A 83 1.36 4.86 0.60
C LEU A 83 2.30 5.75 -0.25
N LEU A 84 3.58 5.83 0.11
CA LEU A 84 4.59 6.56 -0.66
C LEU A 84 4.76 5.99 -2.08
N ILE A 85 4.86 4.67 -2.22
CA ILE A 85 4.98 4.00 -3.52
C ILE A 85 3.73 4.27 -4.36
N SER A 86 2.55 4.11 -3.74
CA SER A 86 1.27 4.35 -4.39
C SER A 86 1.14 5.79 -4.87
N ALA A 87 1.54 6.77 -4.05
CA ALA A 87 1.51 8.19 -4.43
C ALA A 87 2.49 8.49 -5.57
N LYS A 88 3.70 7.90 -5.56
CA LYS A 88 4.65 8.01 -6.67
C LYS A 88 4.09 7.45 -7.98
N TYR A 89 3.26 6.41 -7.88
CA TYR A 89 2.66 5.73 -9.03
C TYR A 89 1.45 6.50 -9.58
N SER A 90 0.47 6.84 -8.74
CA SER A 90 -0.82 7.40 -9.14
C SER A 90 -0.85 8.93 -9.17
N ASP A 91 -0.15 9.60 -8.24
CA ASP A 91 -0.17 11.05 -8.05
C ASP A 91 1.03 11.76 -8.72
N LYS A 92 1.68 11.17 -9.73
CA LYS A 92 2.91 11.72 -10.36
C LYS A 92 2.81 13.17 -10.85
N LYS A 93 1.60 13.63 -11.22
CA LYS A 93 1.34 15.02 -11.66
C LYS A 93 0.88 15.94 -10.52
N ARG A 94 0.70 15.39 -9.32
CA ARG A 94 0.27 16.06 -8.08
C ARG A 94 1.44 16.08 -7.08
N HIS A 95 1.17 16.58 -5.89
CA HIS A 95 2.16 16.60 -4.82
C HIS A 95 2.29 15.22 -4.19
N VAL A 96 3.44 14.57 -4.40
CA VAL A 96 3.81 13.32 -3.73
C VAL A 96 4.48 13.67 -2.40
N PRO A 97 4.03 13.09 -1.27
CA PRO A 97 4.62 13.38 0.04
C PRO A 97 6.08 12.95 0.07
N LYS A 98 6.93 13.76 0.69
CA LYS A 98 8.33 13.43 0.95
C LYS A 98 8.41 12.49 2.14
N ILE A 99 9.49 11.70 2.19
CA ILE A 99 9.77 10.78 3.31
C ILE A 99 9.74 11.51 4.66
N HIS A 100 10.32 12.71 4.74
CA HIS A 100 10.34 13.47 5.99
C HIS A 100 8.93 13.87 6.45
N GLU A 101 8.05 14.27 5.53
CA GLU A 101 6.67 14.66 5.84
C GLU A 101 5.85 13.46 6.35
N LEU A 102 5.98 12.30 5.72
CA LEU A 102 5.37 11.05 6.22
C LEU A 102 5.95 10.65 7.58
N ASN A 103 7.25 10.79 7.78
CA ASN A 103 7.90 10.44 9.04
C ASN A 103 7.47 11.36 10.20
N THR A 104 7.19 12.64 9.93
CA THR A 104 6.60 13.55 10.92
C THR A 104 5.25 13.03 11.42
N MET A 105 4.42 12.45 10.55
CA MET A 105 3.17 11.81 10.96
C MET A 105 3.40 10.57 11.84
N CYS A 106 4.54 9.90 11.68
CA CYS A 106 4.98 8.81 12.53
C CYS A 106 5.73 9.26 13.80
N CYS A 107 5.62 10.53 14.21
CA CYS A 107 6.34 11.10 15.35
C CYS A 107 7.87 10.93 15.24
N GLU A 108 8.42 10.98 14.02
CA GLU A 108 9.85 10.81 13.73
C GLU A 108 10.44 9.47 14.20
N LEU A 109 9.59 8.45 14.37
CA LEU A 109 9.99 7.13 14.86
C LEU A 109 11.00 6.43 13.95
N TYR A 110 10.99 6.73 12.65
CA TYR A 110 11.83 6.05 11.67
C TYR A 110 12.90 6.97 11.09
N ASN A 111 14.02 6.37 10.69
CA ASN A 111 15.03 7.10 9.92
C ASN A 111 14.66 7.10 8.43
N VAL A 112 15.09 8.14 7.70
CA VAL A 112 14.93 8.22 6.23
C VAL A 112 15.47 6.98 5.51
N SER A 113 16.59 6.43 6.00
CA SER A 113 17.20 5.21 5.46
C SER A 113 16.31 3.97 5.63
N MET A 114 15.46 3.92 6.65
CA MET A 114 14.51 2.82 6.85
C MET A 114 13.40 2.87 5.80
N PHE A 115 12.87 4.06 5.49
CA PHE A 115 11.92 4.25 4.39
C PHE A 115 12.49 3.83 3.04
N ILE A 116 13.72 4.26 2.72
CA ILE A 116 14.36 3.90 1.45
C ILE A 116 14.54 2.37 1.35
N ARG A 117 15.03 1.73 2.42
CA ARG A 117 15.19 0.27 2.44
C ARG A 117 13.86 -0.45 2.33
N MET A 118 12.84 0.01 3.07
CA MET A 118 11.51 -0.58 3.01
C MET A 118 10.91 -0.44 1.62
N GLU A 119 11.11 0.70 0.95
CA GLU A 119 10.63 0.92 -0.42
C GLU A 119 11.22 -0.11 -1.38
N TRP A 120 12.54 -0.31 -1.32
CA TRP A 120 13.21 -1.35 -2.09
C TRP A 120 12.67 -2.75 -1.75
N HIS A 121 12.50 -3.08 -0.47
CA HIS A 121 11.98 -4.38 -0.06
C HIS A 121 10.56 -4.65 -0.57
N VAL A 122 9.67 -3.65 -0.51
CA VAL A 122 8.30 -3.78 -0.99
C VAL A 122 8.31 -3.99 -2.50
N LEU A 123 9.04 -3.16 -3.25
CA LEU A 123 9.11 -3.25 -4.72
C LEU A 123 9.70 -4.58 -5.19
N ASP A 124 10.80 -5.02 -4.57
CA ASP A 124 11.46 -6.29 -4.90
C ASP A 124 10.59 -7.50 -4.56
N THR A 125 9.96 -7.50 -3.38
CA THR A 125 9.06 -8.59 -2.95
C THR A 125 7.83 -8.74 -3.87
N LEU A 126 7.35 -7.62 -4.40
CA LEU A 126 6.24 -7.58 -5.34
C LEU A 126 6.67 -7.69 -6.80
N GLU A 127 7.95 -7.96 -7.06
CA GLU A 127 8.52 -8.15 -8.40
C GLU A 127 8.19 -6.96 -9.32
N TRP A 128 8.15 -5.76 -8.74
CA TRP A 128 7.78 -4.51 -9.42
C TRP A 128 6.36 -4.47 -10.01
N VAL A 129 5.51 -5.44 -9.69
CA VAL A 129 4.09 -5.45 -10.06
C VAL A 129 3.32 -4.55 -9.09
N ILE A 130 3.35 -3.25 -9.35
CA ILE A 130 2.69 -2.24 -8.51
C ILE A 130 1.20 -2.15 -8.82
N GLY A 131 0.83 -2.03 -10.10
CA GLY A 131 -0.55 -1.81 -10.52
C GLY A 131 -1.51 -2.88 -10.02
N HIS A 132 -2.70 -2.45 -9.61
CA HIS A 132 -3.82 -3.30 -9.22
C HIS A 132 -5.11 -2.58 -9.64
N PRO A 133 -6.05 -3.27 -10.31
CA PRO A 133 -7.40 -2.73 -10.54
C PRO A 133 -8.06 -2.41 -9.21
N THR A 134 -8.36 -1.13 -8.97
CA THR A 134 -9.03 -0.71 -7.73
C THR A 134 -10.54 -0.68 -7.91
N ALA A 135 -11.29 -0.59 -6.82
CA ALA A 135 -12.75 -0.46 -6.87
C ALA A 135 -13.20 0.69 -7.81
N ASP A 136 -12.45 1.80 -7.81
CA ASP A 136 -12.72 2.94 -8.69
C ASP A 136 -12.55 2.58 -10.18
N SER A 137 -11.57 1.74 -10.51
CA SER A 137 -11.33 1.25 -11.88
C SER A 137 -12.52 0.48 -12.44
N PHE A 138 -13.27 -0.23 -11.59
CA PHE A 138 -14.50 -0.91 -11.99
C PHE A 138 -15.70 0.05 -12.02
N SER A 139 -15.80 1.00 -11.09
CA SER A 139 -16.87 2.01 -11.10
C SER A 139 -16.87 2.88 -12.35
N GLN A 140 -15.70 3.17 -12.93
CA GLN A 140 -15.57 3.92 -14.18
C GLN A 140 -16.05 3.14 -15.43
N GLN A 141 -16.36 1.85 -15.32
CA GLN A 141 -16.85 1.01 -16.43
C GLN A 141 -18.37 0.87 -16.50
N LEU A 142 -19.08 1.36 -15.48
CA LEU A 142 -20.55 1.39 -15.41
C LEU A 142 -21.12 2.60 -16.16
#